data_AF-A0A7X7RDT9-F1
#
_entry.id   AF-A0A7X7RDT9-F1
#
_cell.length_a   1.000
_cell.length_b   1.000
_cell.length_c   1.000
_cell.angle_alpha   90.00
_cell.angle_beta   90.00
_cell.angle_gamma   90.00
#
_symmetry.space_group_name_H-M   'P 1'
#
loop_
_entity.id
_entity.type
_entity.pdbx_description
1 polymer ?
#
loop_
_entity_poly.entity_id
_entity_poly.type
_entity_poly.pdbx_seq_one_letter_code
_entity_poly.pdbx_strand_id
1 'polypeptide(L)'
;GFTYVIFGAILLFGLDVRLAGWYGVMVAVFAAVFGIASLIGGDGGTAYLWLIWAFLWGWMFVEYVLPVKTPPKLFPIMLVIGGIISAFVPGILVLLDKWAAIWS
;
A
#
# COMPACT_ATOMS: atom_id res chain seq x y z
N GLY A 1 4.11 -6.87 5.63
CA GLY A 1 4.58 -8.22 6.01
C GLY A 1 3.64 -9.29 5.48
N PHE A 2 2.54 -9.57 6.20
CA PHE A 2 1.61 -10.65 5.86
C PHE A 2 0.99 -10.57 4.45
N THR A 3 0.77 -9.38 3.88
CA THR A 3 0.27 -9.24 2.50
C THR A 3 1.09 -10.06 1.49
N TYR A 4 2.42 -9.99 1.57
CA TYR A 4 3.30 -10.71 0.65
C TYR A 4 3.33 -12.21 0.91
N VAL A 5 3.21 -12.62 2.18
CA VAL A 5 3.08 -14.04 2.55
C VAL A 5 1.78 -14.63 2.02
N ILE A 6 0.67 -13.89 2.10
CA ILE A 6 -0.63 -14.29 1.54
C ILE A 6 -0.54 -14.47 0.02
N PHE A 7 0.06 -13.52 -0.69
CA PHE A 7 0.31 -13.68 -2.13
C PHE A 7 1.21 -14.88 -2.43
N GLY A 8 2.26 -15.10 -1.65
CA GLY A 8 3.12 -16.27 -1.77
C GLY A 8 2.32 -17.58 -1.60
N ALA A 9 1.48 -17.68 -0.58
CA ALA A 9 0.62 -18.83 -0.36
C ALA A 9 -0.41 -19.03 -1.48
N ILE A 10 -1.02 -17.96 -1.99
CA ILE A 10 -1.94 -18.00 -3.13
C ILE A 10 -1.24 -18.60 -4.35
N LEU A 11 -0.03 -18.14 -4.66
CA LEU A 11 0.74 -18.62 -5.80
C LEU A 11 1.22 -20.07 -5.62
N LEU A 12 1.69 -20.44 -4.43
CA LEU A 12 2.23 -21.77 -4.15
C LEU A 12 1.16 -22.86 -4.06
N PHE A 13 -0.01 -22.53 -3.51
CA PHE A 13 -1.08 -23.50 -3.25
C PHE A 13 -2.30 -23.34 -4.17
N GLY A 14 -2.27 -22.39 -5.11
CA GLY A 14 -3.37 -22.15 -6.05
C GLY A 14 -4.67 -21.69 -5.38
N LEU A 15 -4.56 -20.89 -4.31
CA LEU A 15 -5.72 -20.42 -3.55
C LEU A 15 -6.46 -19.28 -4.27
N ASP A 16 -7.68 -18.99 -3.84
CA ASP A 16 -8.47 -17.89 -4.40
C ASP A 16 -7.83 -16.52 -4.06
N VAL A 17 -7.51 -15.74 -5.10
CA VAL A 17 -6.93 -14.39 -4.99
C VAL A 17 -7.85 -13.39 -4.29
N ARG A 18 -9.16 -13.66 -4.22
CA ARG A 18 -10.13 -12.84 -3.47
C ARG A 18 -9.78 -12.73 -2.00
N LEU A 19 -9.09 -13.72 -1.43
CA LEU A 19 -8.57 -13.66 -0.07
C LEU A 19 -7.65 -12.44 0.11
N ALA A 20 -6.76 -12.20 -0.85
CA ALA A 20 -5.87 -11.05 -0.83
C ALA A 20 -6.66 -9.74 -0.90
N GLY A 21 -7.69 -9.66 -1.74
CA GLY A 21 -8.54 -8.47 -1.85
C GLY A 21 -9.27 -8.12 -0.55
N TRP A 22 -9.88 -9.10 0.13
CA TRP A 22 -10.52 -8.88 1.44
C TRP A 22 -9.52 -8.50 2.53
N TYR A 23 -8.36 -9.15 2.57
CA TYR A 23 -7.28 -8.77 3.47
C TYR A 23 -6.79 -7.34 3.19
N GLY A 24 -6.75 -6.94 1.92
CA GLY A 24 -6.41 -5.59 1.48
C GLY A 24 -7.32 -4.52 2.08
N VAL A 25 -8.63 -4.74 2.15
CA VAL A 25 -9.58 -3.81 2.80
C VAL A 25 -9.23 -3.58 4.26
N MET A 26 -8.98 -4.67 5.00
CA MET A 26 -8.61 -4.57 6.41
C MET A 26 -7.35 -3.71 6.58
N VAL A 27 -6.31 -4.00 5.80
CA VAL A 27 -5.06 -3.22 5.83
C VAL A 27 -5.31 -1.76 5.47
N ALA A 28 -6.12 -1.50 4.45
CA ALA A 28 -6.45 -0.16 4.00
C ALA A 28 -7.12 0.69 5.07
N VAL A 29 -8.06 0.10 5.82
CA VAL A 29 -8.77 0.78 6.92
C VAL A 29 -7.78 1.17 8.02
N PHE A 30 -6.94 0.25 8.49
CA PHE A 30 -5.93 0.56 9.51
C PHE A 30 -4.92 1.59 9.00
N ALA A 31 -4.45 1.45 7.77
CA ALA A 31 -3.52 2.39 7.16
C ALA A 31 -4.13 3.80 7.06
N ALA A 32 -5.40 3.92 6.69
CA ALA A 32 -6.09 5.21 6.66
C ALA A 32 -6.16 5.84 8.06
N VAL A 33 -6.51 5.06 9.09
CA VAL A 33 -6.56 5.54 10.48
C VAL A 33 -5.20 6.05 10.94
N PHE A 34 -4.12 5.28 10.73
CA PHE A 34 -2.77 5.71 11.11
C PHE A 34 -2.30 6.92 10.31
N GLY A 35 -2.58 6.96 9.00
CA GLY A 35 -2.23 8.11 8.16
C GLY A 35 -2.91 9.40 8.59
N ILE A 36 -4.22 9.35 8.90
CA ILE A 36 -4.98 10.49 9.40
C ILE A 36 -4.46 10.92 10.79
N ALA A 37 -4.19 9.96 11.68
CA ALA A 37 -3.66 10.25 13.01
C ALA A 37 -2.28 10.94 12.93
N SER A 38 -1.38 10.46 12.06
CA SER A 38 -0.08 11.09 11.82
C SER A 38 -0.21 12.51 11.26
N LEU A 39 -1.18 12.73 10.35
CA LEU A 39 -1.43 14.05 9.78
C LEU A 39 -1.90 15.05 10.85
N ILE A 40 -2.81 14.62 11.74
CA ILE A 40 -3.28 15.44 12.88
C ILE A 40 -2.12 15.70 13.86
N GLY A 41 -1.22 14.73 14.05
CA GLY A 41 -0.04 14.86 14.88
C GLY A 41 1.11 15.68 14.28
N GLY A 42 0.98 16.17 13.05
CA GLY A 42 2.01 16.96 12.37
C GLY A 42 3.13 16.15 11.72
N ASP A 43 3.02 14.82 11.67
CA ASP A 43 3.98 13.95 10.97
C ASP A 43 3.53 13.70 9.53
N GLY A 44 3.86 14.66 8.67
CA GLY A 44 3.51 14.62 7.24
C GLY A 44 4.13 13.43 6.50
N GLY A 45 5.34 13.02 6.88
CA GLY A 45 6.04 11.93 6.21
C GLY A 45 5.41 10.58 6.50
N THR A 46 5.11 10.31 7.75
CA THR A 46 4.41 9.07 8.13
C THR A 46 2.99 9.07 7.57
N ALA A 47 2.29 10.22 7.58
CA ALA A 47 0.97 10.35 6.96
C ALA A 47 0.99 10.02 5.46
N TYR A 48 1.96 10.58 4.73
CA TYR A 48 2.14 10.33 3.30
C TYR A 48 2.27 8.84 2.96
N LEU A 49 3.11 8.12 3.70
CA LEU A 49 3.33 6.68 3.48
C LEU A 49 2.07 5.87 3.75
N TRP A 50 1.44 6.09 4.91
CA TRP A 50 0.24 5.35 5.30
C TRP A 50 -0.93 5.57 4.36
N LEU A 51 -1.14 6.80 3.88
CA LEU A 51 -2.27 7.10 2.98
C LEU A 51 -2.07 6.53 1.57
N ILE A 52 -0.83 6.52 1.06
CA ILE A 52 -0.53 5.83 -0.21
C ILE A 52 -0.78 4.33 -0.07
N TRP A 53 -0.36 3.73 1.04
CA TRP A 53 -0.60 2.31 1.29
C TRP A 53 -2.09 2.02 1.54
N ALA A 54 -2.82 2.91 2.20
CA ALA A 54 -4.28 2.77 2.33
C ALA A 54 -4.95 2.67 0.95
N PHE A 55 -4.54 3.53 0.01
CA PHE A 55 -5.06 3.52 -1.35
C PHE A 55 -4.70 2.23 -2.11
N LEU A 56 -3.43 1.83 -2.12
CA LEU A 56 -2.97 0.66 -2.89
C LEU A 56 -3.59 -0.66 -2.39
N TRP A 57 -3.70 -0.85 -1.07
CA TRP A 57 -4.30 -2.05 -0.50
C TRP A 57 -5.82 -2.02 -0.63
N GLY A 58 -6.45 -0.84 -0.58
CA GLY A 58 -7.87 -0.68 -0.89
C GLY A 58 -8.17 -1.04 -2.35
N TRP A 59 -7.27 -0.69 -3.27
CA TRP A 59 -7.43 -1.02 -4.69
C TRP A 59 -7.39 -2.52 -4.98
N MET A 60 -6.70 -3.32 -4.16
CA MET A 60 -6.73 -4.79 -4.29
C MET A 60 -8.15 -5.36 -4.19
N PHE A 61 -9.03 -4.74 -3.41
CA PHE A 61 -10.43 -5.16 -3.33
C PHE A 61 -11.16 -4.92 -4.64
N VAL A 62 -10.92 -3.77 -5.27
CA VAL A 62 -11.48 -3.44 -6.59
C VAL A 62 -10.99 -4.43 -7.64
N GLU A 63 -9.70 -4.75 -7.63
CA GLU A 63 -9.09 -5.61 -8.64
C GLU A 63 -9.52 -7.08 -8.52
N TYR A 64 -9.57 -7.60 -7.28
CA TYR A 64 -9.71 -9.04 -7.06
C TYR A 64 -11.09 -9.49 -6.59
N VAL A 65 -11.89 -8.60 -5.97
CA VAL A 65 -13.18 -8.97 -5.39
C VAL A 65 -14.36 -8.38 -6.16
N LEU A 66 -14.29 -7.10 -6.52
CA LEU A 66 -15.38 -6.46 -7.24
C LEU A 66 -15.51 -7.02 -8.67
N PRO A 67 -16.74 -7.04 -9.23
CA PRO A 67 -16.97 -7.49 -10.60
C PRO A 67 -16.45 -6.47 -11.64
N VAL A 68 -16.15 -5.24 -11.21
CA VAL A 68 -15.65 -4.16 -12.06
C VAL A 68 -14.27 -4.52 -12.59
N LYS A 69 -14.07 -4.38 -13.90
CA LYS A 69 -12.78 -4.64 -14.54
C LYS A 69 -12.05 -3.33 -14.79
N THR A 70 -10.91 -3.17 -14.14
CA THR A 70 -9.98 -2.09 -14.43
C THR A 70 -9.15 -2.42 -15.68
N PRO A 71 -8.51 -1.44 -16.34
CA PRO A 71 -7.58 -1.74 -17.42
C PRO A 71 -6.49 -2.70 -16.94
N PRO A 72 -6.14 -3.77 -17.69
CA PRO A 72 -5.28 -4.86 -17.20
C PRO A 72 -3.90 -4.46 -16.67
N LYS A 73 -3.40 -3.29 -17.08
CA LYS A 73 -2.08 -2.76 -16.67
C LYS A 73 -2.17 -1.71 -15.57
N LEU A 74 -3.36 -1.21 -15.24
CA LEU A 74 -3.52 -0.09 -14.32
C LEU A 74 -3.01 -0.46 -12.93
N PHE A 75 -3.51 -1.55 -12.35
CA PHE A 75 -3.10 -1.95 -11.00
C PHE A 75 -1.61 -2.33 -10.91
N PRO A 76 -1.03 -3.10 -11.85
CA PRO A 76 0.43 -3.30 -11.89
C PRO A 76 1.24 -2.00 -11.96
N ILE A 77 0.82 -1.03 -12.79
CA ILE A 77 1.49 0.27 -12.90
C ILE A 77 1.40 1.03 -11.56
N MET A 78 0.23 1.03 -10.92
CA MET A 78 0.04 1.63 -9.60
C MET A 78 0.96 1.03 -8.55
N LEU A 79 1.15 -0.30 -8.54
CA LEU A 79 2.06 -0.97 -7.62
C LEU A 79 3.51 -0.58 -7.85
N VAL A 80 3.96 -0.48 -9.11
CA VAL A 80 5.33 -0.06 -9.45
C VAL A 80 5.57 1.38 -9.03
N ILE A 81 4.69 2.30 -9.42
CA ILE A 81 4.80 3.72 -9.06
C ILE A 81 4.75 3.88 -7.53
N GLY A 82 3.78 3.22 -6.90
CA GLY A 82 3.61 3.18 -5.46
C GLY A 82 4.88 2.69 -4.75
N GLY A 83 5.47 1.59 -5.20
CA GLY A 83 6.72 1.06 -4.65
C GLY A 83 7.90 2.03 -4.77
N ILE A 84 7.99 2.75 -5.89
CA ILE A 84 9.04 3.77 -6.09
C ILE A 84 8.87 4.91 -5.09
N ILE A 85 7.68 5.53 -5.06
CA ILE A 85 7.46 6.77 -4.31
C ILE A 85 7.27 6.55 -2.81
N SER A 86 6.82 5.37 -2.38
CA SER A 86 6.53 5.08 -0.97
C SER A 86 7.49 4.11 -0.29
N ALA A 87 8.39 3.44 -1.02
CA ALA A 87 9.36 2.52 -0.42
C ALA A 87 10.80 2.78 -0.89
N PHE A 88 11.04 2.84 -2.20
CA PHE A 88 12.39 2.96 -2.74
C PHE A 88 13.01 4.35 -2.43
N VAL A 89 12.34 5.42 -2.87
CA VAL A 89 12.81 6.78 -2.64
C VAL A 89 12.86 7.12 -1.14
N PRO A 90 11.79 6.88 -0.34
CA PRO A 90 11.85 7.08 1.10
C PRO A 90 12.95 6.27 1.79
N GLY A 91 13.16 5.01 1.38
CA GLY A 91 14.22 4.16 1.92
C GLY A 91 15.62 4.76 1.71
N ILE A 92 15.90 5.28 0.51
CA ILE A 92 17.16 5.98 0.23
C ILE A 92 17.27 7.25 1.09
N LEU A 93 16.20 8.03 1.22
CA LEU A 93 16.22 9.27 1.99
C LEU A 93 16.43 9.03 3.48
N VAL A 94 15.89 7.95 4.04
CA VAL A 94 16.16 7.52 5.41
C VAL A 94 17.62 7.12 5.58
N LEU A 95 18.20 6.37 4.64
CA LEU A 95 19.62 5.98 4.67
C LEU A 95 20.58 7.18 4.56
N LEU A 96 20.14 8.26 3.91
CA LEU A 96 20.91 9.50 3.78
C LEU A 96 20.61 10.52 4.89
N ASP A 97 19.76 10.18 5.86
CA ASP A 97 19.27 11.09 6.91
C ASP A 97 18.60 12.37 6.38
N LYS A 98 17.97 12.27 5.20
CA LYS A 98 17.29 13.38 4.51
C LYS A 98 15.78 13.31 4.57
N TRP A 99 15.21 12.19 5.03
CA TRP A 99 13.76 12.01 5.08
C TRP A 99 13.09 13.08 5.94
N ALA A 100 13.57 13.28 7.17
CA ALA A 100 12.98 14.26 8.09
C ALA A 100 13.02 15.70 7.53
N ALA A 101 14.09 16.07 6.82
CA ALA A 101 14.27 17.40 6.24
C ALA A 101 13.28 17.75 5.12
N ILE A 102 12.60 16.76 4.53
CA ILE A 102 11.56 16.99 3.51
C ILE A 102 10.21 17.32 4.16
N TRP A 103 10.03 16.89 5.41
CA TRP A 103 8.77 16.97 6.14
C TRP A 103 8.79 17.99 7.29
N SER A 104 9.93 18.66 7.50
CA SER A 104 10.14 19.80 8.41
C SER A 104 9.71 21.12 7.78
#